data_AF-I0QTT4-F1
#
_entry.id   AF-I0QTT4-F1
#
_cell.length_a   1.000
_cell.length_b   1.000
_cell.length_c   1.000
_cell.angle_alpha   90.00
_cell.angle_beta   90.00
_cell.angle_gamma   90.00
#
_symmetry.space_group_name_H-M   'P 1'
#
loop_
_entity.id
_entity.type
_entity.pdbx_description
1 polymer ?
#
loop_
_entity_poly.entity_id
_entity_poly.type
_entity_poly.pdbx_seq_one_letter_code
_entity_poly.pdbx_strand_id
1 'polypeptide(L)' 'MNEMQLLWLQQYRNYLTACSPTGELSTFDYTAALQHADSVINSLLMLKGEASCA' A
#
# COMPACT_ATOMS: atom_id res chain seq x y z
N MET A 1 -14.58 7.29 0.99
CA MET A 1 -13.28 6.65 1.31
C MET A 1 -12.69 7.36 2.51
N ASN A 2 -12.25 6.61 3.52
CA ASN A 2 -11.56 7.19 4.68
C ASN A 2 -10.07 7.44 4.37
N GLU A 3 -9.37 8.14 5.26
CA GLU A 3 -7.96 8.53 5.09
C GLU A 3 -7.03 7.32 4.91
N MET A 4 -7.30 6.22 5.62
CA MET A 4 -6.51 4.98 5.49
C MET A 4 -6.71 4.33 4.12
N GLN A 5 -7.93 4.30 3.60
CA GLN A 5 -8.23 3.79 2.26
C GLN A 5 -7.57 4.64 1.17
N LEU A 6 -7.47 5.96 1.38
CA LEU A 6 -6.76 6.86 0.47
C LEU A 6 -5.25 6.56 0.46
N LEU A 7 -4.65 6.37 1.64
CA LEU A 7 -3.24 5.99 1.77
C LEU A 7 -2.95 4.62 1.14
N TRP A 8 -3.82 3.63 1.35
CA TRP A 8 -3.72 2.32 0.71
C TRP A 8 -3.66 2.45 -0.81
N LEU A 9 -4.63 3.18 -1.38
CA LEU A 9 -4.76 3.35 -2.82
C LEU A 9 -3.58 4.10 -3.42
N GLN A 10 -3.02 5.08 -2.71
CA GLN A 10 -1.81 5.77 -3.14
C GLN A 10 -0.61 4.82 -3.20
N GLN A 11 -0.40 4.01 -2.16
CA GLN A 11 0.75 3.09 -2.14
C GLN A 11 0.60 1.97 -3.17
N TYR A 12 -0.60 1.44 -3.32
CA TYR A 12 -0.92 0.47 -4.37
C TYR A 12 -0.62 1.05 -5.77
N ARG A 13 -1.04 2.29 -6.06
CA ARG A 13 -0.75 2.95 -7.34
C ARG A 13 0.74 3.20 -7.55
N ASN A 14 1.44 3.69 -6.53
CA ASN A 14 2.88 3.94 -6.61
C ASN A 14 3.66 2.65 -6.92
N TYR A 15 3.28 1.54 -6.28
CA TYR A 15 3.87 0.23 -6.56
C TYR A 15 3.60 -0.21 -8.00
N LEU A 16 2.36 -0.10 -8.48
CA LEU A 16 2.01 -0.44 -9.88
C LEU A 16 2.80 0.42 -10.89
N THR A 17 2.97 1.71 -10.62
CA THR A 17 3.79 2.61 -11.46
C THR A 17 5.28 2.24 -11.43
N ALA A 18 5.79 1.83 -10.26
CA ALA A 18 7.19 1.41 -10.12
C ALA A 18 7.48 0.06 -10.78
N CYS A 19 6.56 -0.90 -10.67
CA CYS A 19 6.70 -2.23 -11.26
C CYS A 19 6.50 -2.23 -12.78
N SER A 20 5.68 -1.33 -13.30
CA SER A 20 5.44 -1.23 -14.74
C SER A 20 5.57 0.21 -15.24
N PRO A 21 6.81 0.71 -15.41
CA PRO A 21 7.05 2.03 -16.01
C PRO A 21 6.59 2.09 -17.47
N THR A 22 6.42 0.94 -18.12
CA THR A 22 5.94 0.80 -19.52
C THR A 22 4.44 0.50 -19.63
N GLY A 23 3.73 0.24 -18.53
CA GLY A 23 2.28 0.03 -18.50
C GLY A 23 1.79 -1.40 -18.77
N GLU A 24 2.69 -2.34 -19.03
CA GLU A 24 2.36 -3.77 -19.03
C GLU A 24 2.28 -4.28 -17.58
N LEU A 25 1.08 -4.20 -17.00
CA LEU A 25 0.81 -4.79 -15.70
C LEU A 25 0.48 -6.27 -15.92
N SER A 26 1.35 -7.17 -15.47
CA SER A 26 1.03 -8.60 -15.45
C SER A 26 0.07 -8.87 -14.31
N THR A 27 -0.88 -9.78 -14.50
CA THR A 27 -1.79 -10.22 -13.43
C THR A 27 -1.05 -10.82 -12.23
N PHE A 28 0.21 -11.22 -12.41
CA PHE A 28 1.11 -11.66 -11.34
C PHE A 28 1.57 -10.51 -10.43
N ASP A 29 1.66 -9.29 -10.94
CA ASP A 29 2.11 -8.11 -10.19
C ASP A 29 1.02 -7.61 -9.22
N TYR A 30 -0.24 -7.96 -9.47
CA TYR A 30 -1.38 -7.59 -8.62
C TYR A 30 -1.22 -8.10 -7.19
N THR A 31 -0.83 -9.37 -7.01
CA THR A 31 -0.70 -9.97 -5.67
C THR A 31 0.42 -9.31 -4.87
N ALA A 32 1.55 -9.01 -5.52
CA ALA A 32 2.68 -8.34 -4.89
C ALA A 32 2.33 -6.89 -4.51
N ALA A 33 1.61 -6.18 -5.40
CA ALA A 33 1.12 -4.83 -5.13
C ALA A 33 0.13 -4.78 -3.97
N LEU A 34 -0.77 -5.77 -3.89
CA LEU A 34 -1.73 -5.90 -2.79
C LEU A 34 -1.01 -6.14 -1.46
N GLN A 35 -0.07 -7.10 -1.43
CA GLN A 35 0.73 -7.40 -0.24
C GLN A 35 1.55 -6.20 0.24
N HIS A 36 2.11 -5.42 -0.69
CA HIS A 36 2.83 -4.20 -0.36
C HIS A 36 1.92 -3.15 0.28
N ALA A 37 0.76 -2.88 -0.33
CA ALA A 37 -0.20 -1.91 0.19
C ALA A 37 -0.75 -2.32 1.57
N ASP A 38 -1.03 -3.60 1.78
CA ASP A 38 -1.48 -4.15 3.06
C ASP A 38 -0.38 -4.10 4.13
N SER A 39 0.88 -4.37 3.77
CA SER A 39 2.01 -4.25 4.69
C SER A 39 2.18 -2.81 5.19
N VAL A 40 2.10 -1.82 4.29
CA VAL A 40 2.24 -0.41 4.66
C VAL A 40 1.12 0.03 5.60
N ILE A 41 -0.13 -0.37 5.33
CA ILE A 41 -1.23 -0.07 6.25
C ILE A 41 -1.06 -0.71 7.62
N ASN A 42 -0.66 -1.98 7.66
CA ASN A 42 -0.44 -2.66 8.93
C ASN A 42 0.69 -1.99 9.74
N SER A 43 1.77 -1.56 9.09
CA SER A 43 2.84 -0.80 9.74
C SER A 43 2.33 0.55 10.27
N LEU A 44 1.51 1.28 9.50
CA LEU A 44 0.92 2.55 9.94
C LEU A 44 -0.06 2.38 11.10
N LEU A 45 -0.85 1.31 11.11
CA LEU A 45 -1.75 0.96 12.21
C LEU A 45 -0.97 0.62 13.48
N MET A 46 0.12 -0.15 13.36
CA MET A 46 0.98 -0.47 14.51
C MET A 46 1.67 0.78 15.06
N LEU A 47 2.19 1.66 14.20
CA LEU A 47 2.78 2.95 14.62
C LEU A 47 1.77 3.87 15.32
N LYS A 48 0.51 3.90 14.87
CA LYS A 48 -0.57 4.63 15.57
C LYS A 48 -0.92 3.99 16.92
N GLY A 49 -0.83 2.67 17.03
CA GLY A 49 -1.01 1.94 18.29
C GLY A 49 0.06 2.25 19.33
N GLU A 50 1.32 2.37 18.91
CA GLU A 50 2.45 2.71 19.79
C GLU A 50 2.42 4.18 20.23
N ALA A 51 1.90 5.09 19.40
CA ALA A 51 1.70 6.50 19.77
C ALA A 51 0.62 6.72 20.85
N SER A 52 -0.15 5.68 21.22
CA SER A 52 -1.15 5.74 22.29
C SER A 52 -0.59 5.34 23.66
N CYS A 53 0.71 5.05 23.77
CA CYS A 53 1.43 4.81 25.01
C CYS A 53 2.49 5.90 25.24
N ALA A 54 2.08 7.15 25.44
CA ALA A 54 2.90 8.21 26.03
C ALA A 54 2.02 9.25 26.72
#